data_AF-A0A959ZDT5-F1
#
_entry.id   AF-A0A959ZDT5-F1
#
_cell.length_a   1.000
_cell.length_b   1.000
_cell.length_c   1.000
_cell.angle_alpha   90.00
_cell.angle_beta   90.00
_cell.angle_gamma   90.00
#
_symmetry.space_group_name_H-M   'P 1'
#
loop_
_entity.id
_entity.type
_entity.pdbx_description
1 polymer ?
#
loop_
_entity_poly.entity_id
_entity_poly.type
_entity_poly.pdbx_seq_one_letter_code
_entity_poly.pdbx_strand_id
1 'polypeptide(L)'
;MSDEVTETGGLTRRDALRAGAGAAGGLAFASGLLGNALDAMAAPAVVGAGPYGPLGSPDANGLRLPAGFTSRVIARSTVDIGPRPYNFHILPDGMGAYKTDDGGFILTS
;
A
#
# COMPACT_ATOMS: atom_id res chain seq x y z
N MET A 1 35.92 -44.42 40.50
CA MET A 1 36.55 -44.48 39.18
C MET A 1 35.56 -45.09 38.22
N SER A 2 34.71 -44.25 37.61
CA SER A 2 33.92 -44.60 36.43
C SER A 2 33.65 -43.28 35.72
N ASP A 3 34.03 -43.26 34.44
CA ASP A 3 34.27 -42.08 33.64
C ASP A 3 32.98 -41.32 33.29
N GLU A 4 33.03 -40.01 33.44
CA GLU A 4 32.11 -39.08 32.81
C GLU A 4 32.51 -38.96 31.34
N VAL A 5 31.79 -39.68 30.46
CA VAL A 5 31.97 -39.55 29.01
C VAL A 5 31.41 -38.19 28.58
N THR A 6 32.29 -37.20 28.46
CA THR A 6 31.95 -35.92 27.85
C THR A 6 31.80 -36.13 26.34
N GLU A 7 30.55 -36.26 25.87
CA GLU A 7 30.24 -36.26 24.45
C GLU A 7 30.61 -34.88 23.87
N THR A 8 31.75 -34.81 23.18
CA THR A 8 32.21 -33.56 22.55
C THR A 8 31.51 -33.44 21.21
N GLY A 9 30.32 -32.83 21.19
CA GLY A 9 29.53 -32.59 19.98
C GLY A 9 30.16 -31.55 19.06
N GLY A 10 31.22 -31.94 18.33
CA GLY A 10 31.85 -31.13 17.29
C GLY A 10 31.02 -31.06 16.00
N LEU A 11 31.25 -30.01 15.19
CA LEU A 11 30.63 -29.86 13.87
C LEU A 11 30.90 -31.09 13.00
N THR A 12 29.85 -31.75 12.53
CA THR A 12 29.99 -32.93 11.68
C THR A 12 30.14 -32.52 10.21
N ARG A 13 30.67 -33.43 9.39
CA ARG A 13 30.71 -33.24 7.93
C ARG A 13 29.32 -32.98 7.34
N ARG A 14 28.29 -33.60 7.92
CA ARG A 14 26.90 -33.41 7.51
C ARG A 14 26.41 -31.99 7.81
N ASP A 15 26.84 -31.40 8.93
CA ASP A 15 26.49 -30.03 9.29
C ASP A 15 27.17 -29.03 8.36
N ALA A 16 28.46 -29.24 8.05
CA ALA A 16 29.18 -28.44 7.07
C ALA A 16 28.54 -28.50 5.67
N LEU A 17 28.13 -29.69 5.21
CA LEU A 17 27.45 -29.86 3.92
C LEU A 17 26.06 -29.22 3.91
N ARG A 18 25.29 -29.32 5.00
CA ARG A 18 23.99 -28.65 5.12
C ARG A 18 24.14 -27.13 5.11
N ALA A 19 25.11 -26.60 5.84
CA ALA A 19 25.39 -25.17 5.86
C ALA A 19 25.83 -24.65 4.48
N GLY A 20 26.74 -25.37 3.81
CA GLY A 20 27.21 -25.02 2.47
C GLY A 20 26.10 -25.10 1.41
N ALA A 21 25.29 -26.16 1.43
CA ALA A 21 24.14 -26.29 0.53
C ALA A 21 23.10 -25.18 0.77
N GLY A 22 22.82 -24.83 2.03
CA GLY A 22 21.93 -23.74 2.39
C GLY A 22 22.44 -22.38 1.91
N ALA A 23 23.73 -22.09 2.08
CA ALA A 23 24.35 -20.84 1.63
C ALA A 23 24.35 -20.72 0.09
N ALA A 24 24.72 -21.80 -0.61
CA ALA A 24 24.70 -21.83 -2.08
C ALA A 24 23.28 -21.66 -2.64
N GLY A 25 22.29 -22.34 -2.05
CA GLY A 25 20.89 -22.15 -2.40
C GLY A 25 20.41 -20.72 -2.13
N GLY A 26 20.75 -20.16 -0.96
CA GLY A 26 20.42 -18.78 -0.60
C GLY A 26 20.93 -17.78 -1.63
N LEU A 27 22.21 -17.86 -2.01
CA LEU A 27 22.81 -16.97 -3.01
C LEU A 27 22.23 -17.17 -4.42
N ALA A 28 21.93 -18.42 -4.80
CA ALA A 28 21.39 -18.72 -6.13
C ALA A 28 19.99 -18.12 -6.35
N PHE A 29 19.16 -17.99 -5.30
CA PHE A 29 17.78 -17.51 -5.42
C PHE A 29 17.54 -16.10 -4.84
N ALA A 30 18.43 -15.58 -4.00
CA ALA A 30 18.25 -14.28 -3.34
C ALA A 30 18.06 -13.12 -4.31
N SER A 31 18.87 -13.06 -5.39
CA SER A 31 18.76 -11.97 -6.37
C SER A 31 17.43 -12.00 -7.13
N GLY A 32 16.94 -13.19 -7.48
CA GLY A 32 15.63 -13.33 -8.14
C GLY A 32 14.47 -12.96 -7.20
N LEU A 33 14.54 -13.38 -5.94
CA LEU A 33 13.51 -13.04 -4.94
C LEU A 33 13.47 -11.53 -4.65
N LEU A 34 14.64 -10.91 -4.46
CA LEU A 34 14.74 -9.47 -4.23
C LEU A 34 14.34 -8.66 -5.45
N GLY A 35 14.76 -9.06 -6.65
CA GLY A 35 14.35 -8.43 -7.91
C GLY A 35 12.83 -8.43 -8.09
N ASN A 36 12.21 -9.60 -7.93
CA ASN A 36 10.74 -9.73 -8.03
C ASN A 36 10.00 -8.92 -6.95
N ALA A 37 10.55 -8.83 -5.74
CA ALA A 37 9.96 -8.02 -4.67
C ALA A 37 10.04 -6.53 -4.99
N LEU A 38 11.17 -6.05 -5.51
CA LEU A 38 11.33 -4.67 -5.95
C LEU A 38 10.40 -4.35 -7.12
N ASP A 39 10.30 -5.24 -8.10
CA ASP A 39 9.38 -5.09 -9.24
C ASP A 39 7.91 -5.04 -8.77
N ALA A 40 7.52 -5.89 -7.82
CA ALA A 40 6.17 -5.88 -7.26
C ALA A 40 5.87 -4.58 -6.48
N MET A 41 6.86 -4.02 -5.79
CA MET A 41 6.71 -2.75 -5.07
C MET A 41 6.67 -1.54 -6.00
N ALA A 42 7.31 -1.63 -7.16
CA ALA A 42 7.30 -0.60 -8.20
C ALA A 42 6.17 -0.78 -9.23
N ALA A 43 5.40 -1.87 -9.14
CA ALA A 43 4.36 -2.18 -10.12
C ALA A 43 3.28 -1.09 -10.13
N PRO A 44 2.95 -0.52 -11.31
CA PRO A 44 1.87 0.45 -11.41
C PRO A 44 0.54 -0.22 -11.05
N ALA A 45 -0.39 0.54 -10.46
CA ALA A 45 -1.73 0.05 -10.21
C ALA A 45 -2.42 -0.32 -11.54
N VAL A 46 -2.79 -1.59 -11.69
CA VAL A 46 -3.58 -2.06 -12.83
C VAL A 46 -5.05 -1.89 -12.48
N VAL A 47 -5.74 -1.02 -13.23
CA VAL A 47 -7.19 -0.83 -13.07
C VAL A 47 -7.90 -2.10 -13.52
N GLY A 48 -8.40 -2.88 -12.56
CA GLY A 48 -9.25 -4.04 -12.84
C GLY A 48 -10.63 -3.64 -13.34
N ALA A 49 -11.36 -4.58 -13.94
CA ALA A 49 -12.77 -4.40 -14.26
C ALA A 49 -13.58 -4.25 -12.95
N GLY A 50 -13.86 -3.02 -12.56
CA GLY A 50 -14.70 -2.72 -11.39
C GLY A 50 -16.18 -3.00 -11.67
N PRO A 51 -17.01 -3.16 -10.63
CA PRO A 51 -18.43 -3.46 -10.77
C PRO A 51 -19.25 -2.30 -11.37
N TYR A 52 -18.63 -1.13 -11.57
CA TYR A 52 -19.30 0.11 -11.93
C TYR A 52 -19.47 0.31 -13.44
N GLY A 53 -18.82 -0.52 -14.27
CA GLY A 53 -18.86 -0.38 -15.74
C GLY A 53 -17.89 0.67 -16.29
N PRO A 54 -17.97 0.96 -17.60
CA PRO A 54 -17.04 1.88 -18.26
C PRO A 54 -17.29 3.34 -17.89
N LEU A 55 -16.26 4.17 -18.02
CA LEU A 55 -16.37 5.62 -17.89
C LEU A 55 -17.15 6.24 -19.06
N GLY A 56 -18.06 7.16 -18.76
CA GLY A 56 -18.78 7.95 -19.76
C GLY A 56 -18.02 9.18 -20.27
N SER A 57 -18.74 10.07 -20.94
CA SER A 57 -18.27 11.43 -21.25
C SER A 57 -18.05 12.24 -19.98
N PRO A 58 -17.18 13.27 -20.00
CA PRO A 58 -17.03 14.19 -18.88
C PRO A 58 -18.36 14.85 -18.49
N ASP A 59 -18.60 15.01 -17.20
CA ASP A 59 -19.71 15.80 -16.66
C ASP A 59 -19.39 17.32 -16.67
N ALA A 60 -20.28 18.13 -16.08
CA ALA A 60 -20.10 19.59 -16.01
C ALA A 60 -18.86 20.03 -15.20
N ASN A 61 -18.29 19.15 -14.37
CA ASN A 61 -17.06 19.38 -13.61
C ASN A 61 -15.83 18.79 -14.34
N GLY A 62 -16.00 18.23 -15.54
CA GLY A 62 -14.93 17.61 -16.33
C GLY A 62 -14.58 16.19 -15.88
N LEU A 63 -15.36 15.58 -14.97
CA LEU A 63 -15.11 14.23 -14.47
C LEU A 63 -15.80 13.19 -15.35
N ARG A 64 -15.05 12.18 -15.78
CA ARG A 64 -15.61 11.00 -16.45
C ARG A 64 -16.05 10.01 -15.38
N LEU A 65 -17.35 9.75 -15.30
CA LEU A 65 -17.94 8.88 -14.29
C LEU A 65 -18.68 7.71 -14.95
N PRO A 66 -18.80 6.56 -14.27
CA PRO A 66 -19.69 5.49 -14.72
C PRO A 66 -21.17 5.90 -14.66
N ALA A 67 -22.02 5.15 -15.35
CA ALA A 67 -23.46 5.41 -15.37
C ALA A 67 -24.06 5.37 -13.95
N GLY A 68 -24.92 6.34 -13.63
CA GLY A 68 -25.58 6.46 -12.32
C GLY A 68 -24.79 7.23 -11.26
N PHE A 69 -23.53 7.57 -11.51
CA PHE A 69 -22.72 8.42 -10.62
C PHE A 69 -22.89 9.92 -10.96
N THR A 70 -22.74 10.77 -9.96
CA THR A 70 -22.75 12.24 -10.10
C THR A 70 -21.63 12.86 -9.28
N SER A 71 -21.21 14.08 -9.64
CA SER A 71 -20.22 14.84 -8.88
C SER A 71 -20.75 16.20 -8.44
N ARG A 72 -20.17 16.73 -7.37
CA ARG A 72 -20.44 18.06 -6.84
C ARG A 72 -19.18 18.67 -6.26
N VAL A 73 -18.89 19.92 -6.61
CA VAL A 73 -17.83 20.70 -5.97
C VAL A 73 -18.27 21.10 -4.57
N ILE A 74 -17.48 20.74 -3.56
CA ILE A 74 -17.75 21.08 -2.14
C ILE A 74 -16.82 22.14 -1.57
N ALA A 75 -15.63 22.34 -2.17
CA ALA A 75 -14.66 23.35 -1.81
C ALA A 75 -13.76 23.70 -3.01
N ARG A 76 -13.13 24.88 -2.99
CA ARG A 76 -12.13 25.33 -3.98
C ARG A 76 -11.01 26.05 -3.24
N SER A 77 -9.77 25.92 -3.70
CA SER A 77 -8.62 26.62 -3.13
C SER A 77 -8.90 28.10 -2.95
N THR A 78 -8.57 28.65 -1.77
CA THR A 78 -8.71 30.06 -1.41
C THR A 78 -10.15 30.59 -1.38
N VAL A 79 -11.16 29.73 -1.49
CA VAL A 79 -12.57 30.09 -1.39
C VAL A 79 -13.10 29.78 0.01
N ASP A 80 -13.87 30.71 0.57
CA ASP A 80 -14.51 30.53 1.87
C ASP A 80 -15.64 29.50 1.80
N ILE A 81 -15.69 28.59 2.78
CA ILE A 81 -16.72 27.54 2.90
C ILE A 81 -17.51 27.64 4.19
N GLY A 82 -18.81 27.31 4.12
CA GLY A 82 -19.71 27.20 5.27
C GLY A 82 -20.24 28.53 5.84
N PRO A 83 -21.17 28.48 6.80
CA PRO A 83 -21.79 29.66 7.41
C PRO A 83 -20.85 30.42 8.36
N ARG A 84 -19.81 29.76 8.86
CA ARG A 84 -18.65 30.37 9.51
C ARG A 84 -17.47 30.20 8.55
N PRO A 85 -17.16 31.22 7.73
CA PRO A 85 -16.31 31.04 6.56
C PRO A 85 -14.93 30.55 6.98
N TYR A 86 -14.59 29.34 6.54
CA TYR A 86 -13.24 28.82 6.58
C TYR A 86 -12.62 29.01 5.19
N ASN A 87 -11.50 29.73 5.10
CA ASN A 87 -10.79 29.86 3.83
C ASN A 87 -10.10 28.54 3.49
N PHE A 88 -10.54 27.88 2.41
CA PHE A 88 -9.98 26.58 2.04
C PHE A 88 -8.53 26.73 1.58
N HIS A 89 -7.66 25.81 2.00
CA HIS A 89 -6.21 25.91 1.77
C HIS A 89 -5.86 25.91 0.28
N ILE A 90 -4.75 26.58 -0.06
CA ILE A 90 -4.36 26.90 -1.44
C ILE A 90 -4.01 25.66 -2.29
N LEU A 91 -3.37 24.65 -1.69
CA LEU A 91 -2.91 23.44 -2.37
C LEU A 91 -3.50 22.21 -1.67
N PRO A 92 -4.77 21.85 -1.94
CA PRO A 92 -5.38 20.66 -1.37
C PRO A 92 -4.79 19.39 -1.98
N ASP A 93 -4.39 18.46 -1.11
CA ASP A 93 -3.88 17.14 -1.49
C ASP A 93 -4.56 16.06 -0.61
N GLY A 94 -3.80 15.17 0.02
CA GLY A 94 -4.31 14.10 0.87
C GLY A 94 -5.21 14.63 1.99
N MET A 95 -6.38 14.01 2.14
CA MET A 95 -7.35 14.35 3.17
C MET A 95 -7.98 13.08 3.77
N GLY A 96 -8.27 13.11 5.06
CA GLY A 96 -9.02 12.09 5.79
C GLY A 96 -10.43 12.56 6.12
N ALA A 97 -11.43 11.68 5.92
CA ALA A 97 -12.81 11.92 6.29
C ALA A 97 -13.20 11.06 7.50
N TYR A 98 -13.64 11.72 8.57
CA TYR A 98 -14.06 11.07 9.82
C TYR A 98 -15.55 11.30 10.04
N LYS A 99 -16.32 10.21 10.20
CA LYS A 99 -17.76 10.29 10.44
C LYS A 99 -18.05 10.86 11.84
N THR A 100 -19.08 11.70 11.95
CA THR A 100 -19.60 12.21 13.22
C THR A 100 -20.92 11.52 13.59
N ASP A 101 -21.30 11.60 14.87
CA ASP A 101 -22.48 10.90 15.41
C ASP A 101 -23.81 11.44 14.87
N ASP A 102 -23.83 12.69 14.41
CA ASP A 102 -24.98 13.35 13.80
C ASP A 102 -25.12 13.06 12.29
N GLY A 103 -24.32 12.14 11.75
CA GLY A 103 -24.33 11.76 10.33
C GLY A 103 -23.52 12.69 9.42
N GLY A 104 -22.83 13.67 9.99
CA GLY A 104 -21.87 14.51 9.29
C GLY A 104 -20.48 13.86 9.11
N PHE A 105 -19.56 14.67 8.62
CA PHE A 105 -18.15 14.30 8.46
C PHE A 105 -17.24 15.48 8.80
N ILE A 106 -16.08 15.16 9.38
CA ILE A 106 -14.94 16.08 9.52
C ILE A 106 -13.93 15.70 8.44
N LEU A 107 -13.55 16.69 7.64
CA LEU A 107 -12.47 16.56 6.67
C LEU A 107 -11.22 17.23 7.25
N THR A 108 -10.14 16.48 7.39
CA THR A 108 -8.82 17.01 7.78
C THR A 108 -7.82 16.75 6.67
N SER A 109 -6.99 17.74 6.39
CA SER A 109 -5.73 17.54 5.68
C SER A 109 -4.66 17.06 6.65
#